data_AF-A0AA88U2X9-F1
#
_entry.id   AF-A0AA88U2X9-F1
#
_cell.length_a   1.000
_cell.length_b   1.000
_cell.length_c   1.000
_cell.angle_alpha   90.00
_cell.angle_beta   90.00
_cell.angle_gamma   90.00
#
_symmetry.space_group_name_H-M   'P 1'
#
loop_
_entity.id
_entity.type
_entity.pdbx_description
1 polymer ?
#
loop_
_entity_poly.entity_id
_entity_poly.type
_entity_poly.pdbx_seq_one_letter_code
_entity_poly.pdbx_strand_id
1 'polypeptide(L)'
;MPGADYQLTKLLGLRPSVKRLMMYQQGCFTGDTVLRLAKDLAENNAGACVLVICSEITVVTFRGSSDTHLDSLVEQALFGDGAVAVIV
;
A
#
# COMPACT_ATOMS: atom_id res chain seq x y z
N MET A 1 5.33 -12.18 -12.28
CA MET A 1 3.92 -12.03 -11.87
C MET A 1 3.56 -10.55 -11.89
N PRO A 2 2.37 -10.17 -12.36
CA PRO A 2 1.90 -8.79 -12.22
C PRO A 2 1.66 -8.44 -10.74
N GLY A 3 1.87 -7.17 -10.37
CA GLY A 3 1.74 -6.67 -9.01
C GLY A 3 0.29 -6.56 -8.51
N ALA A 4 0.15 -6.16 -7.25
CA ALA A 4 -1.14 -5.97 -6.57
C ALA A 4 -1.95 -4.85 -7.24
N ASP A 5 -1.28 -3.80 -7.73
CA ASP A 5 -1.87 -2.72 -8.52
C ASP A 5 -2.60 -3.23 -9.79
N TYR A 6 -2.06 -4.26 -10.44
CA TYR A 6 -2.69 -4.89 -11.59
C TYR A 6 -3.92 -5.71 -11.20
N GLN A 7 -3.83 -6.49 -10.12
CA GLN A 7 -4.98 -7.27 -9.64
C GLN A 7 -6.12 -6.35 -9.21
N LEU A 8 -5.78 -5.30 -8.48
CA LEU A 8 -6.72 -4.26 -8.04
C LEU A 8 -7.42 -3.59 -9.23
N THR A 9 -6.67 -3.24 -10.28
CA THR A 9 -7.22 -2.64 -11.51
C THR A 9 -8.27 -3.55 -12.14
N LYS A 10 -8.05 -4.87 -12.15
CA LYS A 10 -9.03 -5.85 -12.63
C LYS A 10 -10.25 -5.96 -11.72
N LEU A 11 -10.03 -6.07 -10.41
CA LEU A 11 -11.09 -6.25 -9.42
C LEU A 11 -12.05 -5.05 -9.39
N LEU A 12 -11.53 -3.83 -9.54
CA LEU A 12 -12.31 -2.60 -9.55
C LEU A 12 -12.86 -2.22 -10.95
N GLY A 13 -12.54 -3.00 -11.99
CA GLY A 13 -12.99 -2.70 -13.36
C GLY A 13 -12.46 -1.36 -13.91
N LEU A 14 -11.27 -0.95 -13.48
CA LEU A 14 -10.68 0.31 -13.95
C LEU A 14 -10.29 0.22 -15.43
N ARG A 15 -10.19 1.39 -16.07
CA ARG A 15 -9.78 1.48 -17.48
C ARG A 15 -8.41 0.80 -17.68
N PRO A 16 -8.23 -0.03 -18.74
CA PRO A 16 -6.94 -0.69 -18.99
C PRO A 16 -5.76 0.29 -19.21
N SER A 17 -6.06 1.52 -19.59
CA SER A 17 -5.10 2.61 -19.79
C SER A 17 -4.74 3.39 -18.52
N VAL A 18 -5.23 2.99 -17.34
CA VAL A 18 -4.89 3.64 -16.07
C VAL A 18 -3.37 3.62 -15.85
N LYS A 19 -2.80 4.79 -15.55
CA LYS A 19 -1.39 4.90 -15.17
C LYS A 19 -1.24 4.37 -13.75
N ARG A 20 -0.34 3.40 -13.54
CA ARG A 20 -0.14 2.72 -12.26
C ARG A 20 1.27 2.97 -11.76
N LEU A 21 1.39 3.15 -10.45
CA LEU A 21 2.65 3.20 -9.74
C LEU A 21 2.50 2.33 -8.50
N MET A 22 3.28 1.24 -8.43
CA MET A 22 3.27 0.30 -7.32
C MET A 22 4.54 0.48 -6.50
N MET A 23 4.39 0.58 -5.18
CA MET A 23 5.50 0.64 -4.23
C MET A 23 5.39 -0.53 -3.26
N TYR A 24 6.45 -1.33 -3.17
CA TYR A 24 6.55 -2.46 -2.27
C TYR A 24 7.61 -2.20 -1.19
N GLN A 25 7.42 -2.79 -0.02
CA GLN A 25 8.42 -2.86 1.05
C GLN A 25 8.94 -1.49 1.51
N GLN A 26 8.07 -0.49 1.56
CA GLN A 26 8.41 0.87 2.02
C GLN A 26 8.15 1.05 3.53
N GLY A 27 7.29 0.23 4.15
CA GLY A 27 7.04 0.24 5.59
C GLY A 27 6.05 1.33 6.03
N CYS A 28 6.06 1.70 7.31
CA CYS A 28 4.98 2.48 7.92
C CYS A 28 4.82 3.92 7.39
N PHE A 29 5.89 4.52 6.84
CA PHE A 29 5.86 5.90 6.32
C PHE A 29 5.32 6.00 4.87
N THR A 30 4.92 4.87 4.29
CA THR A 30 4.44 4.82 2.90
C THR A 30 3.21 5.67 2.69
N GLY A 31 2.36 5.84 3.71
CA GLY A 31 1.16 6.69 3.66
C GLY A 31 1.46 8.13 3.21
N ASP A 32 2.45 8.78 3.83
CA ASP A 32 2.83 10.15 3.43
C ASP A 32 3.53 10.17 2.07
N THR A 33 4.27 9.11 1.76
CA THR A 33 4.99 8.97 0.48
C THR A 33 4.01 8.87 -0.68
N VAL A 34 2.94 8.08 -0.56
CA VAL A 34 1.91 7.97 -1.61
C VAL A 34 1.14 9.27 -1.79
N LEU A 35 0.87 10.02 -0.71
CA LEU A 35 0.19 11.31 -0.80
C LEU A 35 1.07 12.37 -1.48
N ARG A 36 2.37 12.40 -1.18
CA ARG A 36 3.33 13.27 -1.87
C ARG A 36 3.36 12.99 -3.37
N LEU A 37 3.38 11.71 -3.76
CA LEU A 37 3.34 11.34 -5.18
C LEU A 37 1.99 11.64 -5.84
N ALA A 38 0.89 11.40 -5.12
CA ALA A 38 -0.45 11.70 -5.62
C ALA A 38 -0.65 13.20 -5.87
N LYS A 39 -0.11 14.05 -4.98
CA LYS A 39 -0.07 15.51 -5.18
C LYS A 39 0.61 15.86 -6.51
N ASP A 40 1.83 15.37 -6.74
CA ASP A 40 2.56 15.67 -7.98
C ASP A 40 1.80 15.16 -9.23
N LEU A 41 1.15 14.00 -9.15
CA LEU A 41 0.36 13.44 -10.24
C LEU A 41 -0.91 14.24 -10.52
N ALA A 42 -1.65 14.62 -9.48
CA ALA A 42 -2.90 15.37 -9.60
C ALA A 42 -2.63 16.81 -10.08
N GLU A 43 -1.65 17.50 -9.51
CA GLU A 43 -1.35 18.89 -9.86
C GLU A 43 -0.75 19.05 -11.27
N ASN A 44 0.06 18.09 -11.72
CA ASN A 44 0.71 18.18 -13.04
C ASN A 44 -0.12 17.61 -14.20
N ASN A 45 -1.30 17.02 -13.94
CA ASN A 45 -2.15 16.43 -14.99
C ASN A 45 -3.58 16.98 -14.87
N ALA A 46 -3.92 17.95 -15.72
CA ALA A 46 -5.24 18.58 -15.71
C ALA A 46 -6.38 17.56 -15.83
N GLY A 47 -7.32 17.59 -14.87
CA GLY A 47 -8.46 16.67 -14.80
C GLY A 47 -8.12 15.24 -14.36
N ALA A 48 -6.89 14.98 -13.89
CA ALA A 48 -6.56 13.70 -13.29
C ALA A 48 -7.31 13.50 -11.97
N CYS A 49 -7.70 12.25 -11.73
CA CYS A 49 -8.26 11.76 -10.48
C CYS A 49 -7.38 10.57 -10.07
N VAL A 50 -6.68 10.70 -8.95
CA VAL A 50 -5.70 9.72 -8.49
C VAL A 50 -6.31 8.88 -7.38
N LEU A 51 -6.37 7.57 -7.59
CA LEU A 51 -6.74 6.60 -6.54
C LEU A 51 -5.48 6.13 -5.82
N VAL A 52 -5.35 6.52 -4.56
CA VAL A 52 -4.28 6.08 -3.66
C VAL A 52 -4.79 4.95 -2.78
N ILE A 53 -4.07 3.83 -2.74
CA ILE A 53 -4.41 2.69 -1.88
C ILE A 53 -3.16 2.21 -1.14
N CYS A 54 -3.29 2.04 0.18
CA CYS A 54 -2.33 1.33 1.02
C CYS A 54 -3.05 0.10 1.59
N SER A 55 -2.46 -1.08 1.42
CA SER A 55 -3.00 -2.33 1.94
C SER A 55 -1.87 -3.12 2.58
N GLU A 56 -2.01 -3.39 3.86
CA GLU A 56 -1.02 -4.08 4.69
C GLU A 56 -1.65 -5.37 5.25
N ILE A 57 -0.86 -6.44 5.24
CA ILE A 57 -1.25 -7.74 5.77
C ILE A 57 -0.08 -8.36 6.55
N THR A 58 -0.36 -8.82 7.75
CA THR A 58 0.61 -9.38 8.70
C THR A 58 1.05 -10.80 8.34
N VAL A 59 0.41 -11.44 7.35
CA VAL A 59 0.74 -12.81 6.91
C VAL A 59 2.23 -13.00 6.60
N VAL A 60 2.92 -11.96 6.10
CA VAL A 60 4.36 -12.05 5.77
C VAL A 60 5.25 -12.01 7.02
N THR A 61 4.79 -11.37 8.10
CA THR A 61 5.56 -11.17 9.34
C THR A 61 5.09 -12.06 10.49
N PHE A 62 3.95 -12.74 10.34
CA PHE A 62 3.39 -13.62 11.36
C PHE A 62 4.32 -14.81 11.63
N ARG A 63 4.75 -14.96 12.89
CA ARG A 63 5.64 -16.03 13.34
C ARG A 63 5.45 -16.33 14.83
N GLY A 64 5.87 -17.52 15.25
CA GLY A 64 5.84 -17.92 16.66
C GLY A 64 6.75 -17.07 17.54
N SER A 65 6.44 -17.02 18.84
CA SER A 65 7.25 -16.36 19.86
C SER A 65 8.61 -17.03 20.03
N SER A 66 9.66 -16.23 20.26
CA SER A 66 10.99 -16.72 20.65
C SER A 66 11.61 -15.80 21.70
N ASP A 67 12.15 -16.38 22.78
CA ASP A 67 12.83 -15.65 23.85
C ASP A 67 14.10 -14.93 23.35
N THR A 68 14.68 -15.40 22.24
CA THR A 68 15.84 -14.78 21.59
C THR A 68 15.49 -13.59 20.70
N HIS A 69 14.19 -13.35 20.44
CA HIS A 69 13.71 -12.33 19.50
C HIS A 69 12.54 -11.54 20.11
N LEU A 70 12.82 -10.82 21.20
CA LEU A 70 11.83 -10.00 21.90
C LEU A 70 11.19 -8.93 20.99
N ASP A 71 11.94 -8.38 20.03
CA ASP A 71 11.41 -7.43 19.05
C ASP A 71 10.26 -8.03 18.24
N SER A 72 10.36 -9.32 17.90
CA SER A 72 9.26 -10.02 17.22
C SER A 72 8.00 -10.03 18.05
N LEU A 73 8.09 -10.15 19.38
CA LEU A 73 6.91 -10.17 20.24
C LEU A 73 6.19 -8.82 20.20
N VAL A 74 6.97 -7.74 20.16
CA VAL A 74 6.45 -6.38 20.02
C VAL A 74 5.77 -6.21 18.65
N GLU A 75 6.40 -6.69 17.57
CA GLU A 75 5.82 -6.66 16.22
C GLU A 75 4.49 -7.43 16.16
N GLN A 76 4.43 -8.65 16.72
CA GLN A 76 3.19 -9.45 16.75
C GLN A 76 2.09 -8.80 17.59
N ALA A 77 2.44 -7.98 18.58
CA ALA A 77 1.48 -7.30 19.44
C ALA A 77 0.97 -5.97 18.84
N LEU A 78 1.75 -5.32 17.97
CA LEU A 78 1.44 -4.00 17.41
C LEU A 78 0.81 -4.06 16.01
N PHE A 79 1.31 -4.96 15.14
CA PHE A 79 0.89 -4.96 13.75
C PHE A 79 -0.44 -5.69 13.56
N GLY A 80 -1.28 -5.12 12.70
CA GLY A 80 -2.57 -5.68 12.30
C GLY A 80 -2.80 -5.48 10.81
N ASP A 81 -3.85 -6.12 10.31
CA ASP A 81 -4.23 -6.05 8.91
C ASP A 81 -5.10 -4.81 8.65
N GLY A 82 -4.93 -4.17 7.50
CA GLY A 82 -5.72 -3.01 7.14
C GLY A 82 -5.52 -2.53 5.72
N ALA A 83 -6.54 -1.89 5.17
CA ALA A 83 -6.45 -1.20 3.90
C ALA A 83 -7.15 0.16 3.97
N VAL A 84 -6.59 1.15 3.28
CA VAL A 84 -7.15 2.49 3.16
C VAL A 84 -7.09 2.95 1.70
N ALA A 85 -8.10 3.72 1.29
CA ALA A 85 -8.18 4.30 -0.04
C ALA A 85 -8.53 5.79 0.05
N VAL A 86 -7.88 6.62 -0.77
CA VAL A 86 -8.13 8.06 -0.87
C VAL A 86 -8.19 8.45 -2.36
N ILE A 87 -9.12 9.32 -2.70
CA ILE A 87 -9.16 10.00 -3.99
C ILE A 87 -8.52 11.37 -3.83
N VAL A 88 -7.52 11.64 -4.68
CA VAL A 88 -6.79 12.92 -4.76
C VAL A 88 -7.05 13.56 -6.11
#